data_AF-A0A7V9NGS5-F1
#
_entry.id   AF-A0A7V9NGS5-F1
#
_cell.length_a   1.000
_cell.length_b   1.000
_cell.length_c   1.000
_cell.angle_alpha   90.00
_cell.angle_beta   90.00
_cell.angle_gamma   90.00
#
_symmetry.space_group_name_H-M   'P 1'
#
loop_
_entity.id
_entity.type
_entity.pdbx_description
1 polymer ?
#
loop_
_entity_poly.entity_id
_entity_poly.type
_entity_poly.pdbx_seq_one_letter_code
_entity_poly.pdbx_strand_id
1 'polypeptide(L)'
;MARTILSRWTVQSAAGIAVVTLLSMGFGSWNPAAHQAPAQSAAAAQGGAKDGLCQEGFYGSPEKGCTDVNECASANGGCHKLASCKNTPGSRVCGECPPDFAGTGYVGCFDVNECPNGDCSDRIPTDAETAAAPVVTTPDDMKVEATSEAGAPATFTVTSTDEKDGKRAAYCLPRSGSSFPVGTTVVSCWASNTRGKLGRAAFTVTVTRPAF
;
A
#
# COMPACT_ATOMS: atom_id res chain seq x y z
N MET A 1 -52.33 -28.05 13.55
CA MET A 1 -53.18 -28.87 12.66
C MET A 1 -52.60 -28.72 11.26
N ALA A 2 -51.80 -29.70 10.80
CA ALA A 2 -52.23 -30.71 9.80
C ALA A 2 -52.64 -30.04 8.48
N ARG A 3 -52.03 -30.26 7.31
CA ARG A 3 -51.55 -31.51 6.71
C ARG A 3 -50.70 -31.24 5.45
N THR A 4 -49.70 -32.09 5.31
CA THR A 4 -48.95 -32.60 4.15
C THR A 4 -49.77 -32.82 2.85
N ILE A 5 -49.12 -32.78 1.66
CA ILE A 5 -49.02 -33.86 0.63
C ILE A 5 -48.63 -33.33 -0.77
N LEU A 6 -47.37 -33.62 -1.15
CA LEU A 6 -46.83 -34.28 -2.35
C LEU A 6 -47.37 -34.05 -3.78
N SER A 7 -46.39 -33.83 -4.67
CA SER A 7 -46.11 -34.58 -5.93
C SER A 7 -46.97 -34.32 -7.17
N ARG A 8 -46.33 -34.02 -8.32
CA ARG A 8 -46.09 -35.02 -9.39
C ARG A 8 -45.42 -34.39 -10.63
N TRP A 9 -44.50 -35.17 -11.18
CA TRP A 9 -43.83 -35.03 -12.49
C TRP A 9 -44.79 -35.27 -13.66
N THR A 10 -44.55 -34.62 -14.82
CA THR A 10 -44.43 -35.18 -16.21
C THR A 10 -44.55 -34.04 -17.24
N VAL A 11 -43.51 -33.75 -18.04
CA VAL A 11 -43.29 -34.14 -19.45
C VAL A 11 -44.47 -33.82 -20.37
N GLN A 12 -44.31 -32.91 -21.35
CA GLN A 12 -44.22 -33.27 -22.79
C GLN A 12 -44.02 -32.06 -23.71
N SER A 13 -43.27 -32.34 -24.78
CA SER A 13 -42.77 -31.49 -25.86
C SER A 13 -43.85 -30.88 -26.77
N ALA A 14 -43.55 -29.73 -27.37
CA ALA A 14 -44.10 -29.34 -28.67
C ALA A 14 -42.99 -28.68 -29.52
N ALA A 15 -42.74 -29.29 -30.67
CA ALA A 15 -41.75 -28.88 -31.65
C ALA A 15 -42.14 -27.53 -32.31
N GLY A 16 -41.15 -26.65 -32.47
CA GLY A 16 -41.26 -25.44 -33.29
C GLY A 16 -40.03 -25.36 -34.19
N ILE A 17 -40.19 -25.78 -35.44
CA ILE A 17 -39.19 -25.66 -36.51
C ILE A 17 -39.14 -24.19 -36.92
N ALA A 18 -38.01 -23.52 -36.71
CA ALA A 18 -37.71 -22.22 -37.32
C ALA A 18 -36.48 -22.38 -38.21
N VAL A 19 -36.73 -22.30 -39.52
CA VAL A 19 -35.74 -22.31 -40.59
C VAL A 19 -34.88 -21.06 -40.47
N VAL A 20 -33.60 -21.23 -40.12
CA VAL A 20 -32.61 -20.15 -40.13
C VAL A 20 -31.97 -20.11 -41.51
N THR A 21 -32.36 -19.11 -42.29
CA THR A 21 -31.74 -18.76 -43.57
C THR A 21 -30.30 -18.29 -43.36
N LEU A 22 -29.38 -18.93 -44.06
CA LEU A 22 -27.95 -18.64 -44.10
C LEU A 22 -27.68 -17.23 -44.66
N LEU A 23 -27.16 -16.33 -43.81
CA LEU A 23 -26.39 -15.18 -44.26
C LEU A 23 -24.93 -15.40 -43.89
N SER A 24 -24.13 -15.65 -44.91
CA SER A 24 -22.68 -15.79 -44.86
C SER A 24 -22.02 -14.48 -44.41
N MET A 25 -21.47 -14.48 -43.19
CA MET A 25 -20.44 -13.54 -42.76
C MET A 25 -19.27 -14.36 -42.19
N GLY A 26 -18.09 -14.09 -42.73
CA GLY A 26 -16.90 -14.92 -42.62
C GLY A 26 -16.46 -15.22 -41.19
N PHE A 27 -16.12 -16.48 -40.95
CA PHE A 27 -15.38 -16.93 -39.78
C PHE A 27 -13.96 -16.34 -39.85
N GLY A 28 -13.74 -15.24 -39.16
CA GLY A 28 -12.40 -14.79 -38.78
C GLY A 28 -11.77 -15.87 -37.90
N SER A 29 -10.68 -16.45 -38.39
CA SER A 29 -9.89 -17.48 -37.71
C SER A 29 -9.40 -16.94 -36.35
N TRP A 30 -9.92 -17.52 -35.26
CA TRP A 30 -9.35 -17.34 -33.93
C TRP A 30 -8.07 -18.18 -33.85
N ASN A 31 -6.92 -17.52 -33.90
CA ASN A 31 -5.62 -18.13 -33.71
C ASN A 31 -5.21 -17.95 -32.23
N PRO A 32 -5.19 -19.00 -31.39
CA PRO A 32 -4.81 -18.88 -29.98
C PRO A 32 -3.28 -18.92 -29.81
N ALA A 33 -2.55 -18.15 -30.62
CA ALA A 33 -1.10 -18.06 -30.57
C ALA A 33 -0.68 -16.74 -29.93
N ALA A 34 -0.13 -16.86 -28.72
CA ALA A 34 0.83 -15.96 -28.10
C ALA A 34 0.36 -14.52 -27.80
N HIS A 35 -0.40 -14.37 -26.72
CA HIS A 35 -0.09 -13.30 -25.76
C HIS A 35 0.91 -13.84 -24.74
N GLN A 36 2.13 -14.08 -25.23
CA GLN A 36 3.30 -13.92 -24.39
C GLN A 36 3.42 -12.41 -24.16
N ALA A 37 2.79 -11.92 -23.09
CA ALA A 37 3.29 -10.71 -22.46
C ALA A 37 4.76 -10.99 -22.18
N PRO A 38 5.71 -10.15 -22.63
CA PRO A 38 7.09 -10.35 -22.27
C PRO A 38 7.13 -10.44 -20.75
N ALA A 39 7.76 -11.51 -20.23
CA ALA A 39 8.17 -11.55 -18.85
C ALA A 39 8.85 -10.22 -18.60
N GLN A 40 8.19 -9.33 -17.87
CA GLN A 40 8.78 -8.07 -17.48
C GLN A 40 9.91 -8.50 -16.55
N SER A 41 11.10 -8.53 -17.15
CA SER A 41 12.38 -8.62 -16.48
C SER A 41 12.26 -7.81 -15.20
N ALA A 42 12.70 -8.40 -14.08
CA ALA A 42 12.82 -7.72 -12.81
C ALA A 42 13.73 -6.50 -13.00
N ALA A 43 13.13 -5.39 -13.41
CA ALA A 43 13.77 -4.09 -13.41
C ALA A 43 13.89 -3.71 -11.95
N ALA A 44 15.08 -3.94 -11.38
CA ALA A 44 15.49 -3.31 -10.15
C ALA A 44 15.13 -1.83 -10.27
N ALA A 45 14.18 -1.37 -9.44
CA ALA A 45 13.83 0.03 -9.38
C ALA A 45 15.12 0.80 -9.08
N GLN A 46 15.48 1.70 -9.98
CA GLN A 46 16.67 2.50 -9.84
C GLN A 46 16.50 3.49 -8.69
N GLY A 47 17.46 3.47 -7.77
CA GLY A 47 17.75 4.58 -6.88
C GLY A 47 17.15 4.45 -5.49
N GLY A 48 18.00 4.07 -4.54
CA GLY A 48 17.67 4.04 -3.12
C GLY A 48 18.85 3.59 -2.26
N ALA A 49 19.93 3.05 -2.83
CA ALA A 49 21.15 2.75 -2.09
C ALA A 49 22.14 3.93 -2.17
N LYS A 50 22.59 4.43 -1.04
CA LYS A 50 23.69 5.42 -0.94
C LYS A 50 24.43 5.19 0.38
N ASP A 51 25.74 5.39 0.36
CA ASP A 51 26.63 5.20 1.53
C ASP A 51 26.50 3.82 2.20
N GLY A 52 26.21 2.78 1.40
CA GLY A 52 26.09 1.41 1.89
C GLY A 52 24.81 1.13 2.70
N LEU A 53 23.77 1.95 2.56
CA LEU A 53 22.45 1.74 3.17
C LEU A 53 21.32 2.11 2.21
N CYS A 54 20.11 1.60 2.49
CA CYS A 54 18.90 2.10 1.85
C CYS A 54 18.55 3.49 2.41
N GLN A 55 18.25 4.41 1.49
CA GLN A 55 17.86 5.77 1.77
C GLN A 55 16.49 5.82 2.43
N GLU A 56 16.20 6.97 3.02
CA GLU A 56 14.92 7.24 3.65
C GLU A 56 13.74 6.99 2.68
N GLY A 57 12.73 6.24 3.14
CA GLY A 57 11.61 5.81 2.30
C GLY A 57 11.89 4.54 1.50
N PHE A 58 13.03 3.89 1.69
CA PHE A 58 13.36 2.60 1.10
C PHE A 58 13.75 1.58 2.19
N TYR A 59 13.52 0.30 1.92
CA TYR A 59 13.88 -0.80 2.81
C TYR A 59 14.60 -1.92 2.07
N GLY A 60 15.13 -2.88 2.81
CA GLY A 60 15.86 -4.03 2.24
C GLY A 60 17.36 -3.90 2.45
N SER A 61 18.15 -4.35 1.50
CA SER A 61 19.62 -4.33 1.63
C SER A 61 20.24 -3.72 0.38
N PRO A 62 21.21 -2.80 0.48
CA PRO A 62 21.83 -2.18 -0.68
C PRO A 62 22.49 -3.20 -1.62
N GLU A 63 22.99 -4.32 -1.08
CA GLU A 63 23.60 -5.41 -1.86
C GLU A 63 22.59 -6.15 -2.76
N LYS A 64 21.34 -6.32 -2.30
CA LYS A 64 20.26 -7.00 -3.04
C LYS A 64 19.31 -6.02 -3.73
N GLY A 65 19.53 -4.72 -3.56
CA GLY A 65 18.64 -3.67 -3.99
C GLY A 65 17.74 -3.16 -2.87
N CYS A 66 17.53 -1.85 -2.89
CA CYS A 66 16.59 -1.16 -2.01
C CYS A 66 15.22 -1.07 -2.69
N THR A 67 14.18 -1.40 -1.95
CA THR A 67 12.80 -1.35 -2.42
C THR A 67 12.12 -0.15 -1.82
N ASP A 68 11.40 0.60 -2.65
CA ASP A 68 10.57 1.72 -2.23
C ASP A 68 9.51 1.28 -1.22
N VAL A 69 9.35 2.05 -0.15
CA VAL A 69 8.26 1.87 0.81
C VAL A 69 6.99 2.40 0.17
N ASN A 70 5.98 1.54 0.01
CA ASN A 70 4.68 2.00 -0.39
C ASN A 70 3.86 2.45 0.83
N GLU A 71 3.95 3.74 1.20
CA GLU A 71 3.19 4.24 2.35
C GLU A 71 1.69 4.20 2.11
N CYS A 72 1.23 4.29 0.85
CA CYS A 72 -0.19 4.23 0.50
C CYS A 72 -0.84 2.89 0.90
N ALA A 73 -0.06 1.82 0.98
CA ALA A 73 -0.54 0.51 1.43
C ALA A 73 -1.00 0.50 2.90
N SER A 74 -0.58 1.50 3.70
CA SER A 74 -0.95 1.63 5.10
C SER A 74 -1.74 2.91 5.33
N ALA A 75 -3.00 2.77 5.78
CA ALA A 75 -3.87 3.90 6.10
C ALA A 75 -3.96 4.97 4.99
N ASN A 76 -4.01 4.55 3.72
CA ASN A 76 -4.03 5.46 2.56
C ASN A 76 -2.87 6.47 2.58
N GLY A 77 -1.70 6.09 3.11
CA GLY A 77 -0.53 6.94 3.26
C GLY A 77 -0.71 8.14 4.19
N GLY A 78 -1.81 8.20 4.95
CA GLY A 78 -2.19 9.40 5.70
C GLY A 78 -2.83 10.49 4.84
N CYS A 79 -3.36 10.14 3.66
CA CYS A 79 -4.24 11.03 2.91
C CYS A 79 -5.64 11.05 3.52
N HIS A 80 -6.35 12.16 3.34
CA HIS A 80 -7.76 12.24 3.68
C HIS A 80 -8.55 11.13 2.97
N LYS A 81 -9.61 10.62 3.60
CA LYS A 81 -10.40 9.48 3.10
C LYS A 81 -11.01 9.69 1.70
N LEU A 82 -11.23 10.94 1.31
CA LEU A 82 -11.78 11.32 0.00
C LEU A 82 -10.70 11.61 -1.04
N ALA A 83 -9.44 11.68 -0.62
CA ALA A 83 -8.30 11.85 -1.51
C ALA A 83 -7.60 10.51 -1.73
N SER A 84 -7.19 10.26 -2.97
CA SER A 84 -6.46 9.05 -3.33
C SER A 84 -4.97 9.22 -3.02
N CYS A 85 -4.33 8.21 -2.44
CA CYS A 85 -2.89 8.19 -2.26
C CYS A 85 -2.19 7.63 -3.50
N LYS A 86 -1.13 8.31 -3.97
CA LYS A 86 -0.23 7.85 -5.01
C LYS A 86 1.17 7.66 -4.43
N ASN A 87 1.68 6.44 -4.54
CA ASN A 87 3.03 6.11 -4.12
C ASN A 87 4.05 6.72 -5.08
N THR A 88 5.17 7.21 -4.55
CA THR A 88 6.26 7.81 -5.32
C THR A 88 7.61 7.31 -4.79
N PRO A 89 8.68 7.22 -5.58
CA PRO A 89 9.97 6.77 -5.06
C PRO A 89 10.44 7.63 -3.89
N GLY A 90 10.65 6.98 -2.74
CA GLY A 90 11.06 7.59 -1.49
C GLY A 90 10.00 8.46 -0.83
N SER A 91 8.72 8.42 -1.23
CA SER A 91 7.63 9.21 -0.62
C SER A 91 6.21 8.83 -1.09
N ARG A 92 5.23 9.64 -0.70
CA ARG A 92 3.85 9.55 -1.19
C ARG A 92 3.27 10.91 -1.47
N VAL A 93 2.33 10.96 -2.41
CA VAL A 93 1.52 12.16 -2.66
C VAL A 93 0.03 11.88 -2.49
N CYS A 94 -0.70 12.84 -1.92
CA CYS A 94 -2.16 12.80 -1.94
C CYS A 94 -2.67 13.50 -3.19
N GLY A 95 -3.67 12.89 -3.82
CA GLY A 95 -4.45 13.52 -4.86
C GLY A 95 -5.31 14.65 -4.31
N GLU A 96 -5.86 15.42 -5.24
CA GLU A 96 -6.79 16.51 -4.93
C GLU A 96 -8.10 15.97 -4.35
N CYS A 97 -8.86 16.88 -3.75
CA CYS A 97 -10.21 16.57 -3.30
C CYS A 97 -11.15 16.34 -4.50
N PRO A 98 -12.22 15.54 -4.33
CA PRO A 98 -13.23 15.37 -5.37
C PRO A 98 -13.87 16.71 -5.79
N PRO A 99 -14.54 16.78 -6.95
CA PRO A 99 -15.32 17.95 -7.35
C PRO A 99 -16.30 18.36 -6.26
N ASP A 100 -16.50 19.67 -6.09
CA ASP A 100 -17.32 20.30 -5.04
C ASP A 100 -16.79 20.12 -3.60
N PHE A 101 -15.53 19.68 -3.44
CA PHE A 101 -14.83 19.68 -2.15
C PHE A 101 -13.60 20.61 -2.18
N ALA A 102 -13.40 21.33 -1.09
CA ALA A 102 -12.21 22.16 -0.85
C ALA A 102 -11.25 21.48 0.14
N GLY A 103 -9.96 21.59 -0.14
CA GLY A 103 -8.88 21.02 0.66
C GLY A 103 -7.69 20.59 -0.18
N THR A 104 -6.67 20.04 0.46
CA THR A 104 -5.42 19.63 -0.23
C THR A 104 -5.32 18.12 -0.43
N GLY A 105 -6.32 17.36 0.06
CA GLY A 105 -6.28 15.90 0.11
C GLY A 105 -5.30 15.33 1.14
N TYR A 106 -4.28 16.09 1.55
CA TYR A 106 -3.52 15.84 2.77
C TYR A 106 -4.32 16.25 4.00
N VAL A 107 -4.92 17.44 3.94
CA VAL A 107 -5.64 18.05 5.05
C VAL A 107 -7.07 18.31 4.67
N GLY A 108 -7.92 17.34 4.98
CA GLY A 108 -9.37 17.42 4.78
C GLY A 108 -9.79 17.48 3.32
N CYS A 109 -11.03 17.06 3.08
CA CYS A 109 -11.81 17.48 1.93
C CYS A 109 -13.19 17.83 2.49
N PHE A 110 -13.52 19.11 2.43
CA PHE A 110 -14.75 19.68 2.97
C PHE A 110 -15.68 20.03 1.83
N ASP A 111 -16.94 19.61 1.90
CA ASP A 111 -17.91 20.00 0.88
C ASP A 111 -18.13 21.52 0.95
N VAL A 112 -18.06 22.15 -0.23
CA VAL A 112 -18.08 23.60 -0.40
C VAL A 112 -19.43 24.19 -0.07
N ASN A 113 -20.51 23.41 -0.20
CA ASN A 113 -21.86 23.91 0.01
C ASN A 113 -22.19 24.12 1.50
N GLU A 114 -21.48 23.42 2.40
CA GLU A 114 -21.61 23.62 3.84
C GLU A 114 -20.66 24.71 4.36
N CYS A 115 -19.89 25.35 3.48
CA CYS A 115 -18.98 26.43 3.84
C CYS A 115 -19.64 27.81 3.63
N PRO A 116 -19.45 28.76 4.56
CA PRO A 116 -19.96 30.12 4.40
C PRO A 116 -19.47 30.75 3.10
N ASN A 117 -20.41 31.23 2.26
CA ASN A 117 -20.11 31.82 0.94
C ASN A 117 -19.32 30.90 -0.01
N GLY A 118 -19.31 29.58 0.23
CA GLY A 118 -18.51 28.63 -0.57
C GLY A 118 -17.02 28.60 -0.24
N ASP A 119 -16.57 29.31 0.81
CA ASP A 119 -15.16 29.34 1.21
C ASP A 119 -14.92 28.46 2.45
N CYS A 120 -14.15 27.39 2.26
CA CYS A 120 -13.80 26.45 3.32
C CYS A 120 -12.44 26.73 3.98
N SER A 121 -11.81 27.88 3.72
CA SER A 121 -10.49 28.23 4.27
C SER A 121 -10.47 28.15 5.81
N ASP A 122 -11.57 28.51 6.47
CA ASP A 122 -11.71 28.43 7.94
C ASP A 122 -11.74 27.00 8.48
N ARG A 123 -12.01 26.01 7.63
CA ARG A 123 -11.96 24.58 7.98
C ARG A 123 -10.58 23.98 7.73
N ILE A 124 -9.74 24.64 6.95
CA ILE A 124 -8.37 24.22 6.70
C ILE A 124 -7.51 24.69 7.87
N PRO A 125 -6.82 23.78 8.56
CA PRO A 125 -5.86 24.14 9.58
C PRO A 125 -4.78 25.09 9.06
N THR A 126 -4.68 26.26 9.68
CA THR A 126 -3.71 27.30 9.32
C THR A 126 -2.26 26.88 9.57
N ASP A 127 -2.07 25.88 10.42
CA ASP A 127 -0.77 25.31 10.78
C ASP A 127 -0.37 24.12 9.89
N ALA A 128 -1.18 23.72 8.91
CA ALA A 128 -0.93 22.55 8.07
C ALA A 128 0.44 22.59 7.37
N GLU A 129 0.86 23.77 6.90
CA GLU A 129 2.12 23.90 6.19
C GLU A 129 3.33 23.81 7.12
N THR A 130 3.24 24.42 8.30
CA THR A 130 4.33 24.51 9.28
C THR A 130 4.31 23.41 10.34
N ALA A 131 3.32 22.50 10.30
CA ALA A 131 3.22 21.41 11.26
C ALA A 131 4.49 20.54 11.22
N ALA A 132 4.96 20.14 12.40
CA ALA A 132 6.01 19.13 12.52
C ALA A 132 5.47 17.77 12.08
N ALA A 133 6.36 16.89 11.64
CA ALA A 133 6.04 15.49 11.40
C ALA A 133 5.98 14.70 12.71
N PRO A 134 5.23 13.58 12.77
CA PRO A 134 5.25 12.72 13.93
C PRO A 134 6.66 12.15 14.15
N VAL A 135 7.12 12.10 15.40
CA VAL A 135 8.37 11.43 15.75
C VAL A 135 8.13 9.92 15.73
N VAL A 136 8.95 9.19 14.98
CA VAL A 136 8.93 7.72 14.93
C VAL A 136 10.11 7.21 15.74
N THR A 137 9.85 6.41 16.77
CA THR A 137 10.88 5.83 17.65
C THR A 137 11.02 4.35 17.36
N THR A 138 12.19 3.99 16.85
CA THR A 138 12.63 2.62 16.56
C THR A 138 13.51 2.08 17.69
N PRO A 139 13.74 0.75 17.78
CA PRO A 139 14.83 0.22 18.59
C PRO A 139 16.19 0.62 17.99
N ASP A 140 17.25 0.34 18.74
CA ASP A 140 18.62 0.33 18.24
C ASP A 140 18.83 -0.79 17.20
N ASP A 141 19.95 -0.72 16.48
CA ASP A 141 20.37 -1.75 15.53
C ASP A 141 20.45 -3.14 16.18
N MET A 142 19.85 -4.13 15.53
CA MET A 142 19.70 -5.48 16.04
C MET A 142 20.71 -6.43 15.41
N LYS A 143 21.22 -7.37 16.22
CA LYS A 143 22.00 -8.51 15.74
C LYS A 143 21.29 -9.82 16.11
N VAL A 144 21.11 -10.69 15.13
CA VAL A 144 20.52 -12.02 15.32
C VAL A 144 21.39 -13.08 14.64
N GLU A 145 21.38 -14.29 15.18
CA GLU A 145 22.04 -15.42 14.55
C GLU A 145 21.08 -16.12 13.59
N ALA A 146 21.59 -16.55 12.43
CA ALA A 146 20.81 -17.25 11.44
C ALA A 146 20.29 -18.59 12.01
N THR A 147 19.00 -18.85 11.89
CA THR A 147 18.39 -20.14 12.26
C THR A 147 18.41 -21.15 11.13
N SER A 148 18.76 -20.70 9.92
CA SER A 148 18.87 -21.48 8.69
C SER A 148 19.74 -20.73 7.67
N GLU A 149 20.08 -21.36 6.55
CA GLU A 149 20.75 -20.67 5.43
C GLU A 149 19.94 -19.49 4.87
N ALA A 150 18.61 -19.54 5.02
CA ALA A 150 17.71 -18.46 4.60
C ALA A 150 17.74 -17.23 5.53
N GLY A 151 18.34 -17.35 6.72
CA GLY A 151 18.43 -16.30 7.73
C GLY A 151 17.65 -16.60 9.01
N ALA A 152 17.10 -15.58 9.66
CA ALA A 152 16.40 -15.68 10.95
C ALA A 152 15.23 -14.68 11.08
N PRO A 153 14.18 -15.02 11.83
CA PRO A 153 13.14 -14.07 12.20
C PRO A 153 13.66 -13.03 13.20
N ALA A 154 13.19 -11.78 13.09
CA ALA A 154 13.45 -10.74 14.08
C ALA A 154 12.15 -10.02 14.47
N THR A 155 11.95 -9.82 15.78
CA THR A 155 10.80 -9.09 16.33
C THR A 155 11.26 -7.80 16.98
N PHE A 156 10.51 -6.73 16.71
CA PHE A 156 10.77 -5.39 17.21
C PHE A 156 9.46 -4.64 17.46
N THR A 157 9.55 -3.57 18.25
CA THR A 157 8.45 -2.68 18.58
C THR A 157 8.80 -1.27 18.11
N VAL A 158 7.86 -0.62 17.42
CA VAL A 158 8.01 0.78 16.97
C VAL A 158 6.83 1.57 17.50
N THR A 159 7.12 2.82 17.89
CA THR A 159 6.11 3.75 18.37
C THR A 159 6.20 5.06 17.62
N SER A 160 5.11 5.84 17.64
CA SER A 160 5.13 7.18 17.10
C SER A 160 4.29 8.13 17.94
N THR A 161 4.79 9.35 18.11
CA THR A 161 4.15 10.44 18.84
C THR A 161 4.29 11.74 18.08
N ASP A 162 3.20 12.51 18.02
CA ASP A 162 3.15 13.86 17.48
C ASP A 162 2.72 14.83 18.58
N GLU A 163 3.23 16.06 18.53
CA GLU A 163 2.97 17.08 19.55
C GLU A 163 1.48 17.46 19.66
N LYS A 164 0.77 17.58 18.53
CA LYS A 164 -0.65 18.00 18.49
C LYS A 164 -1.60 16.81 18.48
N ASP A 165 -1.12 15.73 17.92
CA ASP A 165 -1.92 14.58 17.53
C ASP A 165 -1.80 13.41 18.52
N GLY A 166 -0.81 13.46 19.42
CA GLY A 166 -0.53 12.42 20.40
C GLY A 166 0.04 11.15 19.77
N LYS A 167 -0.31 9.99 20.31
CA LYS A 167 0.15 8.71 19.76
C LYS A 167 -0.43 8.47 18.36
N ARG A 168 0.43 8.06 17.44
CA ARG A 168 0.09 7.73 16.05
C ARG A 168 0.53 6.31 15.72
N ALA A 169 -0.18 5.68 14.78
CA ALA A 169 0.18 4.36 14.30
C ALA A 169 1.47 4.43 13.48
N ALA A 170 2.43 3.56 13.79
CA ALA A 170 3.67 3.41 13.04
C ALA A 170 3.65 2.11 12.24
N TYR A 171 4.20 2.17 11.03
CA TYR A 171 4.29 1.05 10.11
C TYR A 171 5.75 0.85 9.73
N CYS A 172 6.16 -0.39 9.46
CA CYS A 172 7.55 -0.71 9.12
C CYS A 172 7.63 -1.81 8.06
N LEU A 173 8.64 -1.71 7.20
CA LEU A 173 9.02 -2.75 6.25
C LEU A 173 10.53 -3.03 6.34
N PRO A 174 10.97 -4.30 6.36
CA PRO A 174 10.14 -5.50 6.55
C PRO A 174 9.38 -5.49 7.89
N ARG A 175 8.23 -6.17 7.97
CA ARG A 175 7.38 -6.17 9.17
C ARG A 175 8.04 -6.92 10.33
N SER A 176 7.82 -6.46 11.56
CA SER A 176 8.20 -7.19 12.78
C SER A 176 7.71 -8.65 12.75
N GLY A 177 8.61 -9.58 13.08
CA GLY A 177 8.38 -11.03 13.01
C GLY A 177 8.65 -11.69 11.65
N SER A 178 9.01 -10.90 10.62
CA SER A 178 9.42 -11.46 9.32
C SER A 178 10.79 -12.14 9.41
N SER A 179 11.09 -13.02 8.45
CA SER A 179 12.43 -13.58 8.27
C SER A 179 13.34 -12.59 7.55
N PHE A 180 14.52 -12.38 8.11
CA PHE A 180 15.57 -11.52 7.56
C PHE A 180 16.68 -12.41 7.00
N PRO A 181 17.18 -12.13 5.77
CA PRO A 181 18.28 -12.89 5.21
C PRO A 181 19.60 -12.60 5.94
N VAL A 182 20.56 -13.53 5.83
CA VAL A 182 21.95 -13.30 6.24
C VAL A 182 22.48 -12.00 5.60
N GLY A 183 23.14 -11.18 6.42
CA GLY A 183 23.61 -9.84 6.06
C GLY A 183 22.83 -8.74 6.78
N THR A 184 23.00 -7.51 6.31
CA THR A 184 22.35 -6.34 6.89
C THR A 184 21.12 -5.94 6.09
N THR A 185 19.98 -5.85 6.78
CA THR A 185 18.71 -5.38 6.22
C THR A 185 18.29 -4.10 6.93
N VAL A 186 18.05 -3.03 6.17
CA VAL A 186 17.43 -1.79 6.63
C VAL A 186 15.94 -2.00 6.77
N VAL A 187 15.43 -1.76 7.97
CA VAL A 187 14.00 -1.64 8.26
C VAL A 187 13.65 -0.16 8.22
N SER A 188 12.72 0.21 7.34
CA SER A 188 12.20 1.58 7.24
C SER A 188 10.82 1.65 7.87
N CYS A 189 10.65 2.62 8.77
CA CYS A 189 9.42 2.87 9.51
C CYS A 189 8.87 4.27 9.22
N TRP A 190 7.54 4.39 9.19
CA TRP A 190 6.85 5.66 8.94
C TRP A 190 5.57 5.81 9.75
N ALA A 191 5.17 7.05 9.96
CA ALA A 191 3.88 7.43 10.53
C ALA A 191 3.43 8.77 9.91
N SER A 192 2.13 9.03 9.89
CA SER A 192 1.56 10.28 9.41
C SER A 192 0.68 10.95 10.47
N ASN A 193 0.61 12.28 10.44
CA ASN A 193 -0.28 13.06 11.29
C ASN A 193 -1.48 13.63 10.50
N THR A 194 -2.43 14.25 11.21
CA THR A 194 -3.66 14.81 10.65
C THR A 194 -3.44 16.07 9.81
N ARG A 195 -2.22 16.62 9.84
CA ARG A 195 -1.74 17.69 8.95
C ARG A 195 -1.06 17.16 7.69
N GLY A 196 -1.10 15.84 7.49
CA GLY A 196 -0.54 15.18 6.32
C GLY A 196 0.99 15.13 6.31
N LYS A 197 1.66 15.44 7.43
CA LYS A 197 3.12 15.32 7.54
C LYS A 197 3.50 13.86 7.74
N LEU A 198 4.60 13.46 7.10
CA LEU A 198 5.13 12.10 7.15
C LEU A 198 6.42 12.12 8.00
N GLY A 199 6.41 11.35 9.08
CA GLY A 199 7.58 11.12 9.92
C GLY A 199 8.20 9.76 9.61
N ARG A 200 9.53 9.67 9.70
CA ARG A 200 10.29 8.47 9.33
C ARG A 200 11.43 8.20 10.29
N ALA A 201 11.76 6.92 10.42
CA ALA A 201 12.93 6.42 11.12
C ALA A 201 13.33 5.07 10.53
N ALA A 202 14.60 4.72 10.65
CA ALA A 202 15.11 3.44 10.19
C ALA A 202 16.13 2.88 11.18
N PHE A 203 16.26 1.55 11.19
CA PHE A 203 17.27 0.82 11.92
C PHE A 203 17.65 -0.42 11.12
N THR A 204 18.73 -1.09 11.51
CA THR A 204 19.22 -2.27 10.82
C THR A 204 18.99 -3.55 11.61
N VAL A 205 18.73 -4.63 10.89
CA VAL A 205 18.77 -6.00 11.39
C VAL A 205 19.92 -6.70 10.69
N THR A 206 20.93 -7.07 11.46
CA THR A 206 22.09 -7.82 10.97
C THR A 206 21.98 -9.29 11.38
N VAL A 207 21.82 -10.15 10.38
CA VAL A 207 21.76 -11.60 10.56
C VAL A 207 23.13 -12.19 10.28
N THR A 208 23.78 -12.74 11.31
CA THR A 208 25.12 -13.35 11.20
C THR A 208 25.02 -14.85 10.99
N ARG A 209 25.97 -15.44 10.25
CA ARG A 209 26.11 -16.90 10.20
C ARG A 209 26.74 -17.37 11.52
N PRO A 210 26.31 -18.52 12.07
CA PRO A 210 27.03 -19.15 13.17
C PRO A 210 28.48 -19.40 12.75
N ALA A 211 29.42 -19.12 13.66
CA ALA A 211 30.78 -19.60 13.51
C ALA A 211 30.76 -21.12 13.73
N PHE A 212 31.00 -21.89 12.67
CA PHE A 212 31.26 -23.34 12.77
C PHE A 212 32.77 -23.57 12.73
#